data_AF-A0A2K3JXD2-F1
#
_entry.id   AF-A0A2K3JXD2-F1
#
_cell.length_a   1.000
_cell.length_b   1.000
_cell.length_c   1.000
_cell.angle_alpha   90.00
_cell.angle_beta   90.00
_cell.angle_gamma   90.00
#
_symmetry.space_group_name_H-M   'P 1'
#
loop_
_entity.id
_entity.type
_entity.pdbx_description
1 polymer ?
#
loop_
_entity_poly.entity_id
_entity_poly.type
_entity_poly.pdbx_seq_one_letter_code
_entity_poly.pdbx_strand_id
1 'polypeptide(L)'
;MLTSLSWICWVFPNSVLAQQLGSGLNGLGIGAIGLDWSAVSAYLGSPLASPWFATANVAVGFVFVMYIITPLCYWFNVYNAKTFPIFSNKLFTSKGEIYNITNIIDSNFHMDLAAYEKQGRLHLSTFFAMTYGVGFAALTATIVHVALFHG
;
A
#
# COMPACT_ATOMS: atom_id res chain seq x y z
N MET A 1 9.40 -10.28 -18.32
CA MET A 1 9.16 -11.49 -17.50
C MET A 1 7.75 -11.38 -16.94
N LEU A 2 6.94 -12.45 -17.01
CA LEU A 2 5.59 -12.46 -16.45
C LEU A 2 5.73 -12.60 -14.93
N THR A 3 5.71 -11.48 -14.20
CA THR A 3 5.97 -11.48 -12.75
C THR A 3 4.79 -12.03 -11.94
N SER A 4 3.56 -11.87 -12.43
CA SER A 4 2.35 -12.38 -11.81
C SER A 4 1.25 -12.69 -12.84
N LEU A 5 0.40 -13.66 -12.49
CA LEU A 5 -0.78 -14.04 -13.26
C LEU A 5 -2.04 -13.77 -12.41
N SER A 6 -2.78 -12.72 -12.77
CA SER A 6 -4.05 -12.35 -12.15
C SER A 6 -5.22 -13.06 -12.85
N TRP A 7 -5.52 -14.30 -12.45
CA TRP A 7 -6.57 -15.10 -13.12
C TRP A 7 -7.96 -14.45 -13.06
N ILE A 8 -8.29 -13.76 -11.96
CA ILE A 8 -9.57 -13.03 -11.81
C ILE A 8 -9.72 -11.92 -12.86
N CYS A 9 -8.65 -11.19 -13.16
CA CYS A 9 -8.67 -10.17 -14.22
C CYS A 9 -8.80 -10.79 -15.61
N TRP A 10 -8.31 -12.02 -15.80
CA TRP A 10 -8.42 -12.75 -17.06
C TRP A 10 -9.84 -13.28 -17.28
N VAL A 11 -10.51 -13.80 -16.24
CA VAL A 11 -11.89 -14.30 -16.33
C VAL A 11 -12.90 -13.17 -16.48
N PHE A 12 -12.67 -12.02 -15.82
CA PHE A 12 -13.57 -10.86 -15.86
C PHE A 12 -12.87 -9.59 -16.34
N PRO A 13 -12.51 -9.50 -17.64
CA PRO A 13 -11.71 -8.39 -18.15
C PRO A 13 -12.44 -7.04 -18.16
N ASN A 14 -13.77 -7.02 -18.24
CA ASN A 14 -14.56 -5.79 -18.34
C ASN A 14 -15.08 -5.24 -16.99
N SER A 15 -14.84 -5.94 -15.87
CA SER A 15 -15.36 -5.55 -14.56
C SER A 15 -14.32 -4.74 -13.78
N VAL A 16 -14.63 -3.46 -13.52
CA VAL A 16 -13.77 -2.57 -12.72
C VAL A 16 -13.56 -3.13 -11.30
N LEU A 17 -14.58 -3.72 -10.69
CA LEU A 17 -14.45 -4.34 -9.37
C LEU A 17 -13.55 -5.58 -9.40
N ALA A 18 -13.67 -6.42 -10.45
CA ALA A 18 -12.81 -7.59 -10.58
C ALA A 18 -11.34 -7.19 -10.79
N GLN A 19 -11.09 -6.10 -11.51
CA GLN A 19 -9.74 -5.56 -11.67
C GLN A 19 -9.20 -4.95 -10.37
N GLN A 20 -10.01 -4.20 -9.62
CA GLN A 20 -9.61 -3.64 -8.32
C GLN A 20 -9.33 -4.73 -7.28
N LEU A 21 -10.05 -5.84 -7.33
CA LEU A 21 -9.86 -6.96 -6.40
C LEU A 21 -8.71 -7.89 -6.84
N GLY A 22 -8.65 -8.25 -8.12
CA GLY A 22 -7.78 -9.30 -8.63
C GLY A 22 -6.44 -8.84 -9.21
N SER A 23 -6.27 -7.55 -9.52
CA SER A 23 -5.01 -7.06 -10.09
C SER A 23 -3.93 -7.05 -9.02
N GLY A 24 -2.80 -7.72 -9.28
CA GLY A 24 -1.65 -7.69 -8.37
C GLY A 24 -0.84 -6.40 -8.41
N LEU A 25 -1.00 -5.58 -9.47
CA LEU A 25 -0.24 -4.33 -9.66
C LEU A 25 -1.06 -3.07 -9.35
N ASN A 26 -2.36 -3.09 -9.66
CA ASN A 26 -3.24 -1.92 -9.54
C ASN A 26 -4.44 -2.19 -8.60
N GLY A 27 -4.43 -3.31 -7.88
CA GLY A 27 -5.53 -3.75 -7.05
C GLY A 27 -5.06 -4.49 -5.81
N LEU A 28 -5.99 -5.15 -5.12
CA LEU A 28 -5.74 -5.89 -3.88
C LEU A 28 -5.03 -7.23 -4.09
N GLY A 29 -4.87 -7.67 -5.35
CA GLY A 29 -4.13 -8.89 -5.69
C GLY A 29 -4.79 -10.20 -5.25
N ILE A 30 -6.10 -10.21 -4.99
CA ILE A 30 -6.82 -11.44 -4.63
C ILE A 30 -6.66 -12.46 -5.76
N GLY A 31 -6.10 -13.62 -5.44
CA GLY A 31 -5.86 -14.68 -6.39
C GLY A 31 -4.75 -14.38 -7.41
N ALA A 32 -3.96 -13.31 -7.28
CA ALA A 32 -2.80 -13.12 -8.14
C ALA A 32 -1.70 -14.13 -7.75
N ILE A 33 -1.22 -14.90 -8.73
CA ILE A 33 -0.16 -15.89 -8.53
C ILE A 33 1.15 -15.30 -9.05
N GLY A 34 2.12 -15.08 -8.15
CA GLY A 34 3.48 -14.71 -8.54
C GLY A 34 4.21 -15.91 -9.14
N LEU A 35 4.70 -15.78 -10.38
CA LEU A 35 5.47 -16.84 -11.06
C LEU A 35 6.99 -16.62 -10.96
N ASP A 36 7.40 -15.54 -10.28
CA ASP A 36 8.79 -15.12 -10.14
C ASP A 36 9.24 -15.23 -8.68
N TRP A 37 10.21 -16.11 -8.41
CA TRP A 37 10.79 -16.30 -7.08
C TRP A 37 11.50 -15.03 -6.57
N SER A 38 12.11 -14.25 -7.46
CA SER A 38 12.73 -12.98 -7.09
C SER A 38 11.69 -12.00 -6.56
N ALA A 39 10.49 -11.96 -7.15
CA ALA A 39 9.38 -11.14 -6.64
C ALA A 39 8.89 -11.59 -5.26
N VAL A 40 8.84 -12.89 -4.99
CA VAL A 40 8.46 -13.44 -3.68
C VAL A 40 9.53 -13.14 -2.63
N SER A 41 10.81 -13.33 -2.97
CA SER A 41 11.95 -13.08 -2.08
C SER A 41 12.21 -11.59 -1.82
N ALA A 42 11.80 -10.69 -2.69
CA ALA A 42 12.00 -9.26 -2.50
C ALA A 42 11.29 -8.71 -1.25
N TYR A 43 10.18 -9.31 -0.83
CA TYR A 43 9.39 -8.83 0.31
C TYR A 43 9.82 -9.42 1.65
N LEU A 44 10.13 -10.72 1.73
CA LEU A 44 10.54 -11.40 2.97
C LEU A 44 12.07 -11.64 3.07
N GLY A 45 12.85 -11.22 2.08
CA GLY A 45 14.24 -11.63 1.94
C GLY A 45 14.33 -13.09 1.49
N SER A 46 15.17 -13.92 2.13
CA SER A 46 15.17 -15.36 1.88
C SER A 46 14.11 -16.04 2.76
N PRO A 47 12.86 -16.28 2.31
CA PRO A 47 11.81 -16.88 3.14
C PRO A 47 12.18 -18.29 3.63
N LEU A 48 13.11 -18.96 2.94
CA LEU A 48 13.67 -20.25 3.38
C LEU A 48 14.53 -20.15 4.64
N ALA A 49 15.12 -18.99 4.92
CA ALA A 49 15.99 -18.77 6.07
C ALA A 49 15.22 -18.38 7.34
N SER A 50 14.01 -17.84 7.18
CA SER A 50 13.17 -17.43 8.31
C SER A 50 12.37 -18.61 8.88
N PRO A 51 12.21 -18.73 10.22
CA PRO A 51 11.36 -19.75 10.82
C PRO A 51 9.93 -19.68 10.28
N TRP A 52 9.30 -20.84 10.05
CA TRP A 52 7.93 -20.91 9.53
C TRP A 52 6.93 -20.07 10.35
N PHE A 53 7.05 -20.08 11.68
CA PHE A 53 6.19 -19.31 12.56
C PHE A 53 6.27 -17.79 12.30
N ALA A 54 7.45 -17.26 12.02
CA ALA A 54 7.61 -15.83 11.72
C ALA A 54 6.92 -15.49 10.39
N THR A 55 7.13 -16.32 9.36
CA THR A 55 6.46 -16.17 8.06
C THR A 55 4.94 -16.24 8.18
N ALA A 56 4.42 -17.17 8.99
CA ALA A 56 2.98 -17.30 9.23
C ALA A 56 2.39 -16.05 9.91
N ASN A 57 3.07 -15.48 10.91
CA ASN A 57 2.62 -14.25 11.56
C ASN A 57 2.59 -13.05 10.60
N VAL A 58 3.62 -12.91 9.76
CA VAL A 58 3.66 -11.87 8.72
C VAL A 58 2.51 -12.05 7.74
N ALA A 59 2.24 -13.30 7.31
CA ALA A 59 1.13 -13.60 6.41
C ALA A 59 -0.24 -13.26 7.02
N VAL A 60 -0.45 -13.56 8.31
CA VAL A 60 -1.68 -13.18 9.04
C VAL A 60 -1.81 -11.67 9.12
N GLY A 61 -0.74 -10.95 9.47
CA GLY A 61 -0.72 -9.49 9.50
C GLY A 61 -1.03 -8.87 8.13
N PHE A 62 -0.43 -9.42 7.07
CA PHE A 62 -0.71 -9.01 5.70
C PHE A 62 -2.20 -9.20 5.33
N VAL A 63 -2.77 -10.39 5.59
CA VAL A 63 -4.19 -10.67 5.31
C VAL A 63 -5.09 -9.70 6.07
N PHE A 64 -4.78 -9.45 7.34
CA PHE A 64 -5.54 -8.52 8.18
C PHE A 64 -5.52 -7.09 7.61
N VAL A 65 -4.35 -6.54 7.29
CA VAL A 65 -4.24 -5.16 6.80
C VAL A 65 -4.77 -5.02 5.37
N MET A 66 -4.39 -5.94 4.47
CA MET A 66 -4.72 -5.87 3.05
C MET A 66 -6.19 -6.17 2.77
N TYR A 67 -6.76 -7.21 3.40
CA TYR A 67 -8.10 -7.69 3.05
C TYR A 67 -9.19 -7.30 4.05
N ILE A 68 -8.84 -6.87 5.27
CA ILE A 68 -9.81 -6.44 6.28
C ILE A 68 -9.75 -4.94 6.47
N ILE A 69 -8.62 -4.39 6.91
CA ILE A 69 -8.57 -2.95 7.26
C ILE A 69 -8.66 -2.05 6.03
N THR A 70 -7.86 -2.30 4.98
CA THR A 70 -7.81 -1.44 3.80
C THR A 70 -9.18 -1.32 3.11
N PRO A 71 -9.92 -2.43 2.85
CA PRO A 71 -11.23 -2.34 2.24
C PRO A 71 -12.26 -1.69 3.17
N LEU A 72 -12.19 -1.97 4.47
CA LEU A 72 -13.06 -1.33 5.48
C LEU A 72 -12.87 0.19 5.45
N CYS A 73 -11.65 0.69 5.52
CA CYS A 73 -11.36 2.13 5.44
C CYS A 73 -11.86 2.75 4.12
N TYR A 74 -11.74 2.03 3.00
CA TYR A 74 -12.22 2.50 1.70
C TYR A 74 -13.75 2.58 1.63
N TRP A 75 -14.46 1.55 2.07
CA TRP A 75 -15.92 1.52 2.00
C TRP A 75 -16.59 2.48 2.98
N PHE A 76 -16.02 2.63 4.18
CA PHE A 76 -16.44 3.65 5.15
C PHE A 76 -16.02 5.08 4.77
N ASN A 77 -15.36 5.26 3.63
CA ASN A 77 -14.94 6.55 3.09
C ASN A 77 -14.14 7.39 4.09
N VAL A 78 -13.28 6.74 4.88
CA VAL A 78 -12.39 7.43 5.81
C VAL A 78 -11.51 8.40 5.01
N TYR A 79 -11.33 9.64 5.48
CA TYR A 79 -10.55 10.71 4.83
C TYR A 79 -10.90 11.05 3.36
N ASN A 80 -12.11 10.73 2.89
CA ASN A 80 -12.51 10.81 1.47
C ASN A 80 -11.77 9.82 0.55
N ALA A 81 -11.51 8.61 1.06
CA ALA A 81 -10.83 7.54 0.33
C ALA A 81 -11.44 7.21 -1.05
N LYS A 82 -12.77 7.35 -1.22
CA LYS A 82 -13.47 7.00 -2.47
C LYS A 82 -13.11 7.92 -3.64
N THR A 83 -12.53 9.09 -3.37
CA THR A 83 -12.05 10.02 -4.40
C THR A 83 -10.79 9.50 -5.10
N PHE A 84 -10.10 8.52 -4.51
CA PHE A 84 -8.82 8.00 -4.97
C PHE A 84 -8.91 6.49 -5.26
N PRO A 85 -8.01 5.94 -6.09
CA PRO A 85 -7.89 4.49 -6.24
C PRO A 85 -7.49 3.84 -4.90
N ILE A 86 -8.04 2.64 -4.63
CA ILE A 86 -7.74 1.84 -3.43
C ILE A 86 -6.24 1.58 -3.29
N PHE A 87 -5.61 1.25 -4.41
CA PHE A 87 -4.21 0.90 -4.53
C PHE A 87 -3.52 1.82 -5.55
N SER A 88 -2.55 2.61 -5.09
CA SER A 88 -1.72 3.46 -5.96
C SER A 88 -0.52 3.99 -5.16
N ASN A 89 0.65 4.02 -5.81
CA ASN A 89 1.86 4.65 -5.27
C ASN A 89 1.93 6.15 -5.59
N LYS A 90 0.95 6.68 -6.33
CA LYS A 90 0.88 8.10 -6.70
C LYS A 90 0.21 8.92 -5.60
N LEU A 91 0.56 10.20 -5.57
CA LEU A 91 -0.02 11.19 -4.68
C LEU A 91 -1.15 11.93 -5.40
N PHE A 92 -2.16 12.37 -4.66
CA PHE A 92 -3.34 13.00 -5.22
C PHE A 92 -3.66 14.35 -4.58
N THR A 93 -4.32 15.23 -5.34
CA THR A 93 -4.94 16.46 -4.81
C THR A 93 -6.27 16.13 -4.15
N SER A 94 -6.88 17.07 -3.40
CA SER A 94 -8.22 16.85 -2.81
C SER A 94 -9.32 16.47 -3.82
N LYS A 95 -9.11 16.74 -5.12
CA LYS A 95 -10.07 16.47 -6.21
C LYS A 95 -9.87 15.12 -6.91
N GLY A 96 -8.86 14.32 -6.55
CA GLY A 96 -8.57 13.05 -7.21
C GLY A 96 -7.54 13.12 -8.35
N GLU A 97 -7.01 14.30 -8.65
CA GLU A 97 -6.00 14.48 -9.69
C GLU A 97 -4.61 14.11 -9.19
N ILE A 98 -3.73 13.65 -10.08
CA ILE A 98 -2.35 13.31 -9.71
C ILE A 98 -1.64 14.58 -9.25
N TYR A 99 -1.04 14.54 -8.07
CA TYR A 99 -0.34 15.68 -7.49
C TYR A 99 0.99 15.91 -8.22
N ASN A 100 1.18 17.13 -8.76
CA ASN A 100 2.44 17.50 -9.40
C ASN A 100 3.45 17.97 -8.35
N ILE A 101 4.42 17.11 -8.04
CA ILE A 101 5.44 17.38 -7.02
C ILE A 101 6.48 18.39 -7.55
N THR A 102 6.77 18.38 -8.85
CA THR A 102 7.76 19.28 -9.46
C THR A 102 7.34 20.74 -9.36
N ASN A 103 6.04 21.03 -9.27
CA ASN A 103 5.54 22.39 -9.11
C ASN A 103 5.72 22.97 -7.70
N ILE A 104 5.92 22.14 -6.68
CA ILE A 104 6.08 22.57 -5.28
C ILE A 104 7.54 22.51 -4.82
N ILE A 105 8.46 22.12 -5.71
CA ILE A 105 9.88 21.98 -5.41
C ILE A 105 10.65 22.95 -6.29
N ASP A 106 11.45 23.82 -5.67
CA ASP A 106 12.36 24.72 -6.38
C ASP A 106 13.56 23.95 -6.97
N SER A 107 14.27 24.56 -7.92
CA SER A 107 15.52 24.10 -8.53
C SER A 107 16.58 23.62 -7.52
N ASN A 108 16.56 24.13 -6.29
CA ASN A 108 17.44 23.72 -5.19
C ASN A 108 16.87 22.58 -4.32
N PHE A 109 15.82 21.88 -4.76
CA PHE A 109 15.10 20.85 -4.00
C PHE A 109 14.47 21.32 -2.68
N HIS A 110 14.24 22.62 -2.53
CA HIS A 110 13.51 23.19 -1.40
C HIS A 110 12.00 23.21 -1.69
N MET A 111 11.19 22.96 -0.66
CA MET A 111 9.74 23.08 -0.77
C MET A 111 9.32 24.55 -0.84
N ASP A 112 8.59 24.91 -1.89
CA ASP A 112 7.94 26.20 -2.03
C ASP A 112 6.58 26.17 -1.32
N LEU A 113 6.51 26.81 -0.15
CA LEU A 113 5.30 26.90 0.66
C LEU A 113 4.17 27.65 -0.04
N ALA A 114 4.47 28.67 -0.86
CA ALA A 114 3.45 29.44 -1.56
C ALA A 114 2.82 28.63 -2.71
N ALA A 115 3.62 27.81 -3.40
CA ALA A 115 3.12 26.85 -4.37
C ALA A 115 2.29 25.73 -3.71
N TYR A 116 2.75 25.24 -2.56
CA TYR A 116 2.04 24.22 -1.78
C TYR A 116 0.67 24.71 -1.29
N GLU A 117 0.57 25.94 -0.76
CA GLU A 117 -0.71 26.51 -0.33
C GLU A 117 -1.71 26.65 -1.47
N LYS A 118 -1.24 27.02 -2.67
CA LYS A 118 -2.08 27.11 -3.87
C LYS A 118 -2.58 25.75 -4.35
N GLN A 119 -1.73 24.74 -4.31
CA GLN A 119 -2.04 23.39 -4.81
C GLN A 119 -2.82 22.56 -3.79
N GLY A 120 -2.71 22.91 -2.50
CA GLY A 120 -3.43 22.30 -1.40
C GLY A 120 -2.75 21.05 -0.84
N ARG A 121 -3.40 20.48 0.18
CA ARG A 121 -2.90 19.30 0.91
C ARG A 121 -2.77 18.08 0.00
N LEU A 122 -1.74 17.31 0.27
CA LEU A 122 -1.48 16.04 -0.38
C LEU A 122 -2.41 14.95 0.18
N HIS A 123 -2.94 14.11 -0.69
CA HIS A 123 -3.74 12.94 -0.35
C HIS A 123 -3.07 11.66 -0.84
N LEU A 124 -3.20 10.59 -0.06
CA LEU A 124 -2.64 9.28 -0.33
C LEU A 124 -3.75 8.27 -0.62
N SER A 125 -3.41 7.21 -1.35
CA SER A 125 -4.31 6.06 -1.50
C SER A 125 -4.51 5.35 -0.16
N THR A 126 -5.63 4.63 -0.02
CA THR A 126 -5.98 3.91 1.21
C THR A 126 -4.93 2.90 1.62
N PHE A 127 -4.47 2.10 0.67
CA PHE A 127 -3.45 1.12 0.95
C PHE A 127 -2.14 1.77 1.43
N PHE A 128 -1.71 2.87 0.79
CA PHE A 128 -0.47 3.54 1.14
C PHE A 128 -0.56 4.19 2.52
N ALA A 129 -1.68 4.86 2.83
CA ALA A 129 -1.92 5.43 4.16
C ALA A 129 -1.92 4.36 5.27
N MET A 130 -2.59 3.22 5.03
CA MET A 130 -2.60 2.12 6.00
C MET A 130 -1.21 1.52 6.22
N THR A 131 -0.42 1.38 5.16
CA THR A 131 0.95 0.87 5.25
C THR A 131 1.85 1.77 6.11
N TYR A 132 1.72 3.10 5.97
CA TYR A 132 2.40 4.04 6.88
C TYR A 132 1.93 3.89 8.33
N GLY A 133 0.62 3.75 8.56
CA GLY A 133 0.06 3.53 9.89
C GLY A 133 0.66 2.30 10.57
N VAL A 134 0.75 1.18 9.85
CA VAL A 134 1.40 -0.05 10.34
C VAL A 134 2.89 0.17 10.59
N GLY A 135 3.58 0.94 9.74
CA GLY A 135 4.98 1.32 9.95
C GLY A 135 5.21 2.05 11.28
N PHE A 136 4.36 3.04 11.62
CA PHE A 136 4.43 3.72 12.91
C PHE A 136 4.08 2.80 14.09
N ALA A 137 3.12 1.89 13.90
CA ALA A 137 2.79 0.88 14.89
C ALA A 137 3.96 -0.10 15.14
N ALA A 138 4.72 -0.46 14.10
CA ALA A 138 5.90 -1.32 14.25
C ALA A 138 7.03 -0.64 15.05
N LEU A 139 7.26 0.67 14.83
CA LEU A 139 8.23 1.44 15.61
C LEU A 139 7.88 1.46 17.09
N THR A 140 6.62 1.76 17.41
CA THR A 140 6.13 1.76 18.80
C THR A 140 6.14 0.37 19.42
N ALA A 141 5.76 -0.67 18.67
CA ALA A 141 5.85 -2.06 19.11
C ALA A 141 7.29 -2.47 19.46
N THR A 142 8.28 -2.00 18.70
CA THR A 142 9.70 -2.26 18.97
C THR A 142 10.13 -1.67 20.31
N ILE A 143 9.74 -0.41 20.59
CA ILE A 143 10.04 0.25 21.87
C ILE A 143 9.43 -0.54 23.04
N VAL A 144 8.15 -0.92 22.92
CA VAL A 144 7.45 -1.70 23.95
C VAL A 144 8.09 -3.08 24.15
N HIS A 145 8.50 -3.73 23.06
CA HIS A 145 9.17 -5.03 23.13
C HIS A 145 10.50 -4.94 23.87
N VAL A 146 11.34 -3.95 23.55
CA VAL A 146 12.60 -3.72 24.26
C VAL A 146 12.34 -3.43 25.75
N ALA A 147 11.37 -2.57 26.06
CA ALA A 147 11.05 -2.22 27.44
C ALA A 147 10.55 -3.40 28.29
N LEU A 148 9.84 -4.37 27.69
CA LEU A 148 9.29 -5.52 28.42
C LEU A 148 10.23 -6.72 28.52
N PHE A 149 11.08 -6.94 27.51
CA PHE A 149 11.93 -8.15 27.42
C PHE A 149 13.41 -7.88 27.66
N HIS A 150 13.87 -6.64 27.51
CA HIS A 150 15.27 -6.24 27.63
C HIS A 150 15.47 -5.01 28.54
N GLY A 151 14.40 -4.57 29.22
CA GLY A 151 14.39 -3.47 30.20
C GLY A 151 14.39 -3.99 31.62
#